data_AF-A0A2Z6R492-F1
#
_entry.id   AF-A0A2Z6R492-F1
#
_cell.length_a   1.000
_cell.length_b   1.000
_cell.length_c   1.000
_cell.angle_alpha   90.00
_cell.angle_beta   90.00
_cell.angle_gamma   90.00
#
_symmetry.space_group_name_H-M   'P 1'
#
loop_
_entity.id
_entity.type
_entity.pdbx_description
1 polymer ?
#
loop_
_entity_poly.entity_id
_entity_poly.type
_entity_poly.pdbx_seq_one_letter_code
_entity_poly.pdbx_strand_id
1 'polypeptide(L)'
;VSGKKGRKPLADTSNLQEEIIEKPVSSKSDSLVSSTPVAKKRSISKVLDASADIPLRSDGNIDILKILKIAVRDFDQGIISLGSSRSYKSSNHLYVNSEHYIKVPKESTYDAEMYRVLVNWLRKIHGYEITGQWHLEQVCDDGDYHHLYCDLTIKKPENPHLEALLELLATASISKLDGHFEQVFKYEEQLHPREIWIVHFSREDYVVTNPYWPSEKLQEKELNVVHFWHDRDFKNVRISVRFRDTTDHMLPEIDKTELLSSSIAKLSAENDIIKAENNKIKAENDKIRAENTELKARIVKLEDMQTQNELIKNLLSISQKILT
;
A
#
# COMPACT_ATOMS: atom_id res chain seq x y z
N VAL A 1 -47.50 17.77 46.87
CA VAL A 1 -48.18 17.58 45.57
C VAL A 1 -47.65 16.29 44.96
N SER A 2 -48.58 15.39 44.65
CA SER A 2 -48.39 14.02 44.17
C SER A 2 -47.83 13.95 42.75
N GLY A 3 -46.96 12.96 42.49
CA GLY A 3 -46.57 12.54 41.14
C GLY A 3 -46.01 11.13 41.14
N LYS A 4 -46.90 10.14 41.00
CA LYS A 4 -46.61 8.70 40.85
C LYS A 4 -46.66 8.31 39.36
N LYS A 5 -45.91 7.27 39.01
CA LYS A 5 -45.92 6.42 37.78
C LYS A 5 -45.12 6.99 36.59
N GLY A 6 -44.37 6.18 35.82
CA GLY A 6 -44.61 4.78 35.48
C GLY A 6 -43.36 3.90 35.41
N ARG A 7 -43.54 2.65 35.84
CA ARG A 7 -42.69 1.49 35.51
C ARG A 7 -42.89 1.16 34.03
N LYS A 8 -41.80 1.01 33.28
CA LYS A 8 -41.82 0.37 31.95
C LYS A 8 -42.01 -1.14 32.09
N PRO A 9 -42.78 -1.81 31.21
CA PRO A 9 -42.95 -3.26 31.25
C PRO A 9 -41.69 -3.99 30.78
N LEU A 10 -41.42 -5.13 31.41
CA LEU A 10 -40.58 -6.22 30.89
C LEU A 10 -41.06 -6.56 29.47
N ALA A 11 -40.16 -6.58 28.50
CA ALA A 11 -40.45 -7.12 27.18
C ALA A 11 -40.45 -8.65 27.24
N ASP A 12 -41.54 -9.24 26.76
CA ASP A 12 -41.75 -10.67 26.58
C ASP A 12 -40.63 -11.30 25.73
N THR A 13 -39.93 -12.25 26.31
CA THR A 13 -39.09 -13.22 25.60
C THR A 13 -39.97 -14.34 25.07
N SER A 14 -40.65 -14.13 23.94
CA SER A 14 -41.30 -15.21 23.19
C SER A 14 -41.20 -14.95 21.69
N ASN A 15 -40.03 -15.28 21.13
CA ASN A 15 -39.80 -15.71 19.74
C ASN A 15 -38.30 -15.62 19.45
N LEU A 16 -37.52 -16.50 20.05
CA LEU A 16 -36.23 -16.90 19.50
C LEU A 16 -36.46 -18.24 18.82
N GLN A 17 -36.59 -18.24 17.50
CA GLN A 17 -36.41 -19.47 16.73
C GLN A 17 -34.93 -19.81 16.82
N GLU A 18 -34.61 -20.82 17.63
CA GLU A 18 -33.34 -21.53 17.57
C GLU A 18 -33.28 -22.27 16.23
N GLU A 19 -32.65 -21.66 15.23
CA GLU A 19 -32.27 -22.37 14.01
C GLU A 19 -31.00 -23.17 14.30
N ILE A 20 -31.19 -24.41 14.76
CA ILE A 20 -30.12 -25.40 14.88
C ILE A 20 -29.68 -25.77 13.46
N ILE A 21 -28.53 -25.22 13.03
CA ILE A 21 -27.90 -25.63 11.77
C ILE A 21 -27.25 -27.00 11.99
N GLU A 22 -27.99 -28.06 11.68
CA GLU A 22 -27.43 -29.41 11.54
C GLU A 22 -26.46 -29.47 10.35
N LYS A 23 -25.27 -30.04 10.56
CA LYS A 23 -24.30 -30.34 9.49
C LYS A 23 -24.88 -31.42 8.57
N PRO A 24 -24.87 -31.25 7.23
CA PRO A 24 -25.24 -32.34 6.35
C PRO A 24 -24.11 -33.36 6.24
N VAL A 25 -24.44 -34.59 6.63
CA VAL A 25 -23.72 -35.83 6.33
C VAL A 25 -23.84 -36.14 4.84
N SER A 26 -22.75 -36.60 4.24
CA SER A 26 -22.68 -36.93 2.81
C SER A 26 -23.56 -38.10 2.43
N SER A 27 -24.35 -37.96 1.38
CA SER A 27 -24.81 -39.08 0.56
C SER A 27 -24.76 -38.70 -0.92
N LYS A 28 -24.16 -39.58 -1.73
CA LYS A 28 -24.10 -39.48 -3.19
C LYS A 28 -25.45 -39.88 -3.78
N SER A 29 -25.93 -39.12 -4.76
CA SER A 29 -26.67 -39.67 -5.90
C SER A 29 -26.53 -38.74 -7.11
N ASP A 30 -26.26 -39.33 -8.26
CA ASP A 30 -26.05 -38.66 -9.54
C ASP A 30 -27.38 -38.31 -10.21
N SER A 31 -27.48 -37.09 -10.73
CA SER A 31 -27.74 -36.77 -12.15
C SER A 31 -28.58 -35.51 -12.40
N LEU A 32 -28.18 -34.81 -13.48
CA LEU A 32 -28.92 -33.82 -14.29
C LEU A 32 -28.90 -32.32 -13.88
N VAL A 33 -27.78 -31.70 -14.26
CA VAL A 33 -27.65 -30.41 -15.01
C VAL A 33 -28.60 -29.27 -14.63
N SER A 34 -28.10 -28.33 -13.83
CA SER A 34 -28.29 -26.90 -14.11
C SER A 34 -27.00 -26.16 -13.74
N SER A 35 -26.52 -25.32 -14.66
CA SER A 35 -25.25 -24.63 -14.58
C SER A 35 -25.34 -23.42 -13.65
N THR A 36 -25.18 -23.66 -12.35
CA THR A 36 -24.84 -22.63 -11.35
C THR A 36 -23.31 -22.48 -11.29
N PRO A 37 -22.75 -21.28 -11.06
CA PRO A 37 -21.31 -21.15 -10.89
C PRO A 37 -20.93 -21.93 -9.65
N VAL A 38 -20.26 -23.07 -9.83
CA VAL A 38 -19.67 -23.84 -8.75
C VAL A 38 -18.84 -22.88 -7.93
N ALA A 39 -19.25 -22.67 -6.69
CA ALA A 39 -18.47 -21.94 -5.71
C ALA A 39 -17.07 -22.53 -5.72
N LYS A 40 -16.12 -21.80 -6.33
CA LYS A 40 -14.70 -22.11 -6.21
C LYS A 40 -14.39 -21.98 -4.73
N LYS A 41 -14.45 -23.12 -4.02
CA LYS A 41 -13.78 -23.30 -2.73
C LYS A 41 -12.41 -22.67 -2.90
N ARG A 42 -12.11 -21.61 -2.14
CA ARG A 42 -10.78 -20.99 -2.13
C ARG A 42 -9.78 -22.13 -1.92
N SER A 43 -9.00 -22.46 -2.94
CA SER A 43 -8.00 -23.50 -2.83
C SER A 43 -6.92 -22.96 -1.89
N ILE A 44 -6.91 -23.46 -0.67
CA ILE A 44 -5.92 -23.13 0.38
C ILE A 44 -4.49 -23.49 -0.10
N SER A 45 -4.38 -24.32 -1.13
CA SER A 45 -3.13 -24.85 -1.66
C SER A 45 -2.21 -23.84 -2.36
N LYS A 46 -2.66 -22.61 -2.63
CA LYS A 46 -1.79 -21.58 -3.24
C LYS A 46 -1.22 -20.58 -2.23
N VAL A 47 -1.52 -20.72 -0.94
CA VAL A 47 -1.11 -19.72 0.06
C VAL A 47 0.40 -19.76 0.30
N LEU A 48 1.11 -20.85 0.03
CA LEU A 48 2.58 -20.92 0.10
C LEU A 48 3.08 -21.97 -0.89
N ASP A 49 3.61 -21.54 -2.05
CA ASP A 49 4.32 -22.43 -3.01
C ASP A 49 5.81 -22.62 -2.63
N ALA A 50 6.19 -22.24 -1.41
CA ALA A 50 7.50 -22.53 -0.84
C ALA A 50 7.30 -23.04 0.58
N SER A 51 7.78 -24.26 0.86
CA SER A 51 8.21 -24.58 2.23
C SER A 51 9.23 -23.52 2.62
N ALA A 52 9.10 -22.82 3.75
CA ALA A 52 10.19 -21.98 4.21
C ALA A 52 10.07 -21.72 5.71
N ASP A 53 11.13 -22.03 6.43
CA ASP A 53 11.20 -22.03 7.88
C ASP A 53 10.82 -20.70 8.53
N ILE A 54 10.48 -20.75 9.81
CA ILE A 54 10.25 -19.53 10.61
C ILE A 54 11.59 -18.79 10.68
N PRO A 55 11.65 -17.50 10.28
CA PRO A 55 12.89 -16.76 10.39
C PRO A 55 13.24 -16.58 11.87
N LEU A 56 14.46 -16.95 12.23
CA LEU A 56 15.00 -16.81 13.57
C LEU A 56 16.11 -15.75 13.60
N ARG A 57 16.24 -15.08 14.74
CA ARG A 57 17.37 -14.23 15.11
C ARG A 57 18.54 -15.10 15.57
N SER A 58 19.71 -14.50 15.76
CA SER A 58 20.93 -15.18 16.23
C SER A 58 20.79 -15.79 17.63
N ASP A 59 19.88 -15.25 18.45
CA ASP A 59 19.55 -15.73 19.79
C ASP A 59 18.53 -16.90 19.79
N GLY A 60 18.05 -17.31 18.62
CA GLY A 60 17.07 -18.39 18.45
C GLY A 60 15.61 -17.96 18.62
N ASN A 61 15.34 -16.69 18.92
CA ASN A 61 13.97 -16.15 18.95
C ASN A 61 13.46 -15.90 17.53
N ILE A 62 12.14 -15.84 17.36
CA ILE A 62 11.55 -15.52 16.06
C ILE A 62 11.84 -14.08 15.66
N ASP A 63 12.13 -13.85 14.38
CA ASP A 63 12.41 -12.52 13.84
C ASP A 63 11.09 -11.89 13.36
N ILE A 64 10.48 -11.07 14.23
CA ILE A 64 9.17 -10.46 13.97
C ILE A 64 9.20 -9.56 12.73
N LEU A 65 10.26 -8.78 12.53
CA LEU A 65 10.39 -7.93 11.35
C LEU A 65 10.43 -8.75 10.06
N LYS A 66 11.20 -9.85 10.02
CA LYS A 66 11.20 -10.76 8.86
C LYS A 66 9.86 -11.44 8.65
N ILE A 67 9.17 -11.84 9.72
CA ILE A 67 7.80 -12.37 9.66
C ILE A 67 6.86 -11.35 9.03
N LEU A 68 6.89 -10.09 9.46
CA LEU A 68 6.05 -9.02 8.90
C LEU A 68 6.37 -8.80 7.41
N LYS A 69 7.66 -8.76 7.02
CA LYS A 69 8.09 -8.63 5.62
C LYS A 69 7.57 -9.78 4.74
N ILE A 70 7.64 -11.03 5.23
CA ILE A 70 7.13 -12.21 4.52
C ILE A 70 5.59 -12.14 4.44
N ALA A 71 4.93 -11.83 5.56
CA ALA A 71 3.47 -11.82 5.61
C ALA A 71 2.88 -10.79 4.63
N VAL A 72 3.46 -9.60 4.56
CA VAL A 72 3.03 -8.52 3.66
C VAL A 72 3.18 -8.90 2.18
N ARG A 73 4.18 -9.71 1.82
CA ARG A 73 4.35 -10.21 0.44
C ARG A 73 3.23 -11.15 0.01
N ASP A 74 2.58 -11.82 0.96
CA ASP A 74 1.51 -12.79 0.74
C ASP A 74 0.10 -12.19 0.90
N PHE A 75 0.00 -10.86 1.06
CA PHE A 75 -1.29 -10.17 1.05
C PHE A 75 -1.94 -10.28 -0.34
N ASP A 76 -3.25 -10.48 -0.34
CA ASP A 76 -4.03 -10.46 -1.58
C ASP A 76 -4.14 -9.01 -2.07
N GLN A 77 -3.40 -8.70 -3.12
CA GLN A 77 -3.37 -7.37 -3.74
C GLN A 77 -4.77 -6.88 -4.13
N GLY A 78 -5.64 -7.79 -4.57
CA GLY A 78 -7.02 -7.47 -4.94
C GLY A 78 -7.84 -7.03 -3.74
N ILE A 79 -7.69 -7.71 -2.60
CA ILE A 79 -8.34 -7.33 -1.33
C ILE A 79 -7.86 -5.94 -0.89
N ILE A 80 -6.54 -5.70 -0.87
CA ILE A 80 -6.00 -4.41 -0.43
C ILE A 80 -6.42 -3.27 -1.38
N SER A 81 -6.30 -3.46 -2.70
CA SER A 81 -6.70 -2.47 -3.71
C SER A 81 -8.17 -2.09 -3.59
N LEU A 82 -9.05 -3.08 -3.40
CA LEU A 82 -10.48 -2.84 -3.21
C LEU A 82 -10.79 -2.16 -1.86
N GLY A 83 -9.92 -2.30 -0.87
CA GLY A 83 -10.05 -1.71 0.47
C GLY A 83 -10.27 -0.19 0.44
N SER A 84 -9.57 0.53 -0.43
CA SER A 84 -9.81 1.97 -0.67
C SER A 84 -11.25 2.24 -1.09
N SER A 85 -11.77 1.51 -2.08
CA SER A 85 -13.09 1.79 -2.65
C SER A 85 -14.26 1.33 -1.76
N ARG A 86 -14.03 0.31 -0.93
CA ARG A 86 -15.05 -0.35 -0.11
C ARG A 86 -15.08 0.14 1.33
N SER A 87 -14.07 0.89 1.77
CA SER A 87 -14.09 1.58 3.06
C SER A 87 -14.64 3.01 2.91
N TYR A 88 -15.18 3.56 4.00
CA TYR A 88 -15.54 4.97 4.10
C TYR A 88 -14.35 5.85 4.49
N LYS A 89 -13.16 5.27 4.71
CA LYS A 89 -11.99 5.99 5.21
C LYS A 89 -11.37 6.84 4.10
N SER A 90 -11.05 8.08 4.44
CA SER A 90 -10.27 8.98 3.60
C SER A 90 -8.96 9.36 4.29
N SER A 91 -8.00 9.86 3.52
CA SER A 91 -6.73 10.39 4.03
C SER A 91 -6.90 11.68 4.84
N ASN A 92 -8.11 12.25 4.91
CA ASN A 92 -8.39 13.55 5.51
C ASN A 92 -7.44 14.63 4.95
N HIS A 93 -6.56 15.17 5.80
CA HIS A 93 -5.58 16.21 5.46
C HIS A 93 -4.20 15.66 5.06
N LEU A 94 -4.06 14.33 4.96
CA LEU A 94 -2.82 13.71 4.50
C LEU A 94 -2.82 13.63 2.98
N TYR A 95 -1.68 13.97 2.38
CA TYR A 95 -1.47 13.87 0.94
C TYR A 95 -1.31 12.41 0.51
N VAL A 96 -2.14 12.01 -0.45
CA VAL A 96 -2.05 10.73 -1.15
C VAL A 96 -2.14 11.02 -2.64
N ASN A 97 -1.12 10.66 -3.41
CA ASN A 97 -0.99 11.03 -4.81
C ASN A 97 -1.11 12.55 -5.04
N SER A 98 -0.52 13.35 -4.15
CA SER A 98 -0.57 14.82 -4.14
C SER A 98 -1.96 15.44 -3.94
N GLU A 99 -2.94 14.66 -3.49
CA GLU A 99 -4.31 15.10 -3.20
C GLU A 99 -4.72 14.80 -1.75
N HIS A 100 -5.72 15.55 -1.25
CA HIS A 100 -6.36 15.35 0.06
C HIS A 100 -7.67 14.57 -0.06
N TYR A 101 -8.16 14.03 1.06
CA TYR A 101 -9.44 13.31 1.17
C TYR A 101 -9.56 12.11 0.22
N ILE A 102 -8.43 11.53 -0.20
CA ILE A 102 -8.42 10.34 -1.06
C ILE A 102 -8.89 9.14 -0.26
N LYS A 103 -9.70 8.28 -0.88
CA LYS A 103 -10.14 7.03 -0.26
C LYS A 103 -8.96 6.06 -0.05
N VAL A 104 -8.79 5.60 1.18
CA VAL A 104 -7.69 4.72 1.59
C VAL A 104 -8.24 3.46 2.28
N PRO A 105 -7.49 2.35 2.31
CA PRO A 105 -7.93 1.19 3.07
C PRO A 105 -7.98 1.52 4.57
N LYS A 106 -8.92 0.90 5.29
CA LYS A 106 -9.03 1.00 6.75
C LYS A 106 -8.22 -0.11 7.43
N GLU A 107 -7.91 0.08 8.71
CA GLU A 107 -7.16 -0.81 9.60
C GLU A 107 -7.58 -2.27 9.44
N SER A 108 -8.88 -2.56 9.65
CA SER A 108 -9.45 -3.91 9.48
C SER A 108 -9.21 -4.61 8.14
N THR A 109 -8.84 -3.88 7.07
CA THR A 109 -8.44 -4.50 5.80
C THR A 109 -7.07 -5.18 5.95
N TYR A 110 -6.13 -4.47 6.58
CA TYR A 110 -4.80 -4.99 6.88
C TYR A 110 -4.85 -6.01 8.01
N ASP A 111 -5.67 -5.80 9.06
CA ASP A 111 -5.83 -6.77 10.15
C ASP A 111 -6.30 -8.12 9.61
N ALA A 112 -7.30 -8.11 8.72
CA ALA A 112 -7.85 -9.34 8.15
C ALA A 112 -6.81 -10.08 7.30
N GLU A 113 -6.04 -9.37 6.48
CA GLU A 113 -5.00 -9.98 5.64
C GLU A 113 -3.80 -10.46 6.46
N MET A 114 -3.34 -9.68 7.43
CA MET A 114 -2.29 -10.08 8.37
C MET A 114 -2.71 -11.33 9.15
N TYR A 115 -3.89 -11.31 9.76
CA TYR A 115 -4.44 -12.47 10.47
C TYR A 115 -4.54 -13.69 9.56
N ARG A 116 -5.07 -13.53 8.34
CA ARG A 116 -5.19 -14.61 7.36
C ARG A 116 -3.83 -15.24 7.05
N VAL A 117 -2.82 -14.43 6.79
CA VAL A 117 -1.47 -14.93 6.45
C VAL A 117 -0.83 -15.61 7.65
N LEU A 118 -0.78 -14.96 8.81
CA LEU A 118 -0.16 -15.49 10.02
C LEU A 118 -0.83 -16.79 10.50
N VAL A 119 -2.16 -16.90 10.43
CA VAL A 119 -2.86 -18.15 10.78
C VAL A 119 -2.53 -19.27 9.81
N ASN A 120 -2.48 -18.98 8.50
CA ASN A 120 -2.19 -20.03 7.52
C ASN A 120 -0.73 -20.47 7.54
N TRP A 121 0.18 -19.58 7.92
CA TRP A 121 1.60 -19.85 8.03
C TRP A 121 1.97 -20.30 9.44
N LEU A 122 2.13 -19.38 10.39
CA LEU A 122 2.67 -19.66 11.72
C LEU A 122 1.81 -20.64 12.53
N ARG A 123 0.48 -20.49 12.51
CA ARG A 123 -0.40 -21.40 13.27
C ARG A 123 -0.50 -22.79 12.64
N LYS A 124 -0.89 -22.87 11.37
CA LYS A 124 -1.17 -24.18 10.72
C LYS A 124 0.09 -24.99 10.42
N ILE A 125 1.22 -24.34 10.12
CA ILE A 125 2.47 -25.02 9.76
C ILE A 125 3.36 -25.23 10.98
N HIS A 126 3.43 -24.23 11.88
CA HIS A 126 4.40 -24.24 12.98
C HIS A 126 3.77 -24.29 14.38
N GLY A 127 2.44 -24.34 14.48
CA GLY A 127 1.75 -24.54 15.76
C GLY A 127 1.66 -23.29 16.65
N TYR A 128 2.00 -22.09 16.16
CA TYR A 128 1.87 -20.86 16.94
C TYR A 128 0.41 -20.51 17.24
N GLU A 129 0.18 -19.80 18.34
CA GLU A 129 -1.10 -19.18 18.67
C GLU A 129 -1.13 -17.77 18.07
N ILE A 130 -2.17 -17.51 17.27
CA ILE A 130 -2.44 -16.20 16.68
C ILE A 130 -3.82 -15.76 17.14
N THR A 131 -3.87 -14.69 17.92
CA THR A 131 -5.11 -14.09 18.41
C THR A 131 -5.29 -12.73 17.75
N GLY A 132 -6.48 -12.48 17.20
CA GLY A 132 -6.89 -11.16 16.72
C GLY A 132 -7.87 -10.52 17.69
N GLN A 133 -7.76 -9.20 17.85
CA GLN A 133 -8.61 -8.39 18.74
C GLN A 133 -8.66 -8.96 20.17
N TRP A 134 -7.50 -9.05 20.82
CA TRP A 134 -7.43 -9.51 22.21
C TRP A 134 -7.96 -8.40 23.13
N HIS A 135 -9.14 -8.62 23.70
CA HIS A 135 -9.79 -7.67 24.61
C HIS A 135 -9.18 -7.75 26.01
N LEU A 136 -8.89 -6.59 26.57
CA LEU A 136 -8.29 -6.40 27.88
C LEU A 136 -9.33 -5.82 28.83
N GLU A 137 -9.33 -6.32 30.06
CA GLU A 137 -10.22 -5.84 31.10
C GLU A 137 -9.60 -4.60 31.74
N GLN A 138 -10.20 -3.44 31.51
CA GLN A 138 -9.83 -2.21 32.21
C GLN A 138 -11.08 -1.57 32.83
N VAL A 139 -11.06 -1.38 34.15
CA VAL A 139 -11.97 -0.50 34.86
C VAL A 139 -11.33 0.88 34.86
N CYS A 140 -11.93 1.84 34.16
CA CYS A 140 -11.42 3.20 34.12
C CYS A 140 -11.82 3.99 35.37
N ASP A 141 -11.21 5.17 35.53
CA ASP A 141 -11.43 6.07 36.67
C ASP A 141 -12.89 6.57 36.78
N ASP A 142 -13.67 6.48 35.69
CA ASP A 142 -15.10 6.76 35.64
C ASP A 142 -15.99 5.60 36.13
N GLY A 143 -15.39 4.44 36.44
CA GLY A 143 -16.08 3.22 36.84
C GLY A 143 -16.67 2.41 35.68
N ASP A 144 -16.52 2.88 34.44
CA ASP A 144 -16.98 2.19 33.24
C ASP A 144 -15.89 1.28 32.65
N TYR A 145 -16.32 0.18 32.02
CA TYR A 145 -15.45 -0.68 31.25
C TYR A 145 -15.16 -0.02 29.90
N HIS A 146 -13.92 0.41 29.68
CA HIS A 146 -13.48 0.80 28.35
C HIS A 146 -12.95 -0.44 27.63
N HIS A 147 -13.48 -0.70 26.45
CA HIS A 147 -13.03 -1.82 25.62
C HIS A 147 -11.66 -1.48 25.03
N LEU A 148 -10.61 -1.85 25.76
CA LEU A 148 -9.26 -1.81 25.28
C LEU A 148 -8.96 -3.16 24.59
N TYR A 149 -8.51 -3.15 23.33
CA TYR A 149 -8.10 -4.38 22.66
C TYR A 149 -6.85 -4.15 21.83
N CYS A 150 -5.98 -5.15 21.78
CA CYS A 150 -4.84 -5.20 20.87
C CYS A 150 -5.25 -5.90 19.57
N ASP A 151 -4.75 -5.40 18.44
CA ASP A 151 -5.11 -5.94 17.12
C ASP A 151 -4.66 -7.39 16.91
N LEU A 152 -3.38 -7.73 17.16
CA LEU A 152 -2.84 -9.08 16.91
C LEU A 152 -1.76 -9.48 17.92
N THR A 153 -1.78 -10.74 18.36
CA THR A 153 -0.70 -11.32 19.19
C THR A 153 -0.16 -12.61 18.58
N ILE A 154 1.14 -12.84 18.74
CA ILE A 154 1.83 -14.07 18.37
C ILE A 154 2.37 -14.71 19.65
N LYS A 155 2.05 -15.98 19.87
CA LYS A 155 2.52 -16.73 21.04
C LYS A 155 2.94 -18.14 20.64
N LYS A 156 4.01 -18.63 21.28
CA LYS A 156 4.39 -20.03 21.19
C LYS A 156 3.63 -20.83 22.26
N PRO A 157 3.02 -21.99 21.95
CA PRO A 157 2.14 -22.71 22.89
C PRO A 157 2.80 -23.06 24.23
N GLU A 158 4.09 -23.39 24.20
CA GLU A 158 4.87 -23.80 25.36
C GLU A 158 5.45 -22.62 26.17
N ASN A 159 5.32 -21.39 25.65
CA ASN A 159 5.86 -20.20 26.29
C ASN A 159 4.73 -19.45 27.04
N PRO A 160 4.90 -19.14 28.34
CA PRO A 160 3.92 -18.33 29.07
C PRO A 160 3.80 -16.90 28.53
N HIS A 161 4.86 -16.36 27.90
CA HIS A 161 4.89 -14.99 27.40
C HIS A 161 4.54 -14.91 25.91
N LEU A 162 3.93 -13.80 25.49
CA LEU A 162 3.73 -13.52 24.07
C LEU A 162 5.10 -13.28 23.40
N GLU A 163 5.26 -13.80 22.19
CA GLU A 163 6.44 -13.50 21.37
C GLU A 163 6.33 -12.10 20.80
N ALA A 164 5.14 -11.69 20.35
CA ALA A 164 4.91 -10.34 19.87
C ALA A 164 3.47 -9.86 20.08
N LEU A 165 3.37 -8.56 20.29
CA LEU A 165 2.14 -7.78 20.21
C LEU A 165 2.24 -6.84 19.00
N LEU A 166 1.25 -6.85 18.12
CA LEU A 166 1.17 -6.02 16.93
C LEU A 166 -0.06 -5.12 17.00
N GLU A 167 0.17 -3.81 16.94
CA GLU A 167 -0.88 -2.78 16.84
C GLU A 167 -0.85 -2.20 15.42
N LEU A 168 -1.97 -2.31 14.69
CA LEU A 168 -2.05 -2.02 13.27
C LEU A 168 -2.74 -0.67 13.03
N LEU A 169 -2.09 0.18 12.24
CA LEU A 169 -2.65 1.46 11.81
C LEU A 169 -2.72 1.55 10.28
N ALA A 170 -3.66 2.35 9.79
CA ALA A 170 -3.87 2.56 8.36
C ALA A 170 -3.93 4.04 8.01
N THR A 171 -2.97 4.59 7.27
CA THR A 171 -2.91 6.00 6.84
C THR A 171 -3.34 6.95 7.97
N ALA A 172 -2.63 6.84 9.09
CA ALA A 172 -2.94 7.52 10.34
C ALA A 172 -2.31 8.91 10.38
N SER A 173 -3.02 9.88 10.96
CA SER A 173 -2.44 11.19 11.27
C SER A 173 -1.37 11.05 12.36
N ILE A 174 -0.47 12.03 12.45
CA ILE A 174 0.54 12.11 13.52
C ILE A 174 -0.11 11.99 14.91
N SER A 175 -1.18 12.77 15.17
CA SER A 175 -1.90 12.70 16.45
C SER A 175 -2.48 11.32 16.76
N LYS A 176 -2.88 10.57 15.73
CA LYS A 176 -3.36 9.20 15.91
C LYS A 176 -2.19 8.27 16.21
N LEU A 177 -1.07 8.39 15.48
CA LEU A 177 0.14 7.61 15.76
C LEU A 177 0.62 7.83 17.19
N ASP A 178 0.72 9.09 17.64
CA ASP A 178 1.10 9.42 19.03
C ASP A 178 0.20 8.77 20.07
N GLY A 179 -1.12 8.81 19.84
CA GLY A 179 -2.08 8.15 20.72
C GLY A 179 -1.83 6.65 20.85
N HIS A 180 -1.55 5.98 19.73
CA HIS A 180 -1.27 4.54 19.73
C HIS A 180 0.14 4.21 20.26
N PHE A 181 1.15 5.07 20.03
CA PHE A 181 2.50 4.90 20.59
C PHE A 181 2.48 4.83 22.13
N GLU A 182 1.62 5.62 22.77
CA GLU A 182 1.46 5.58 24.22
C GLU A 182 0.51 4.45 24.65
N GLN A 183 -0.56 4.19 23.89
CA GLN A 183 -1.58 3.19 24.23
C GLN A 183 -1.03 1.77 24.30
N VAL A 184 -0.08 1.38 23.45
CA VAL A 184 0.46 0.02 23.43
C VAL A 184 1.14 -0.40 24.74
N PHE A 185 1.65 0.55 25.51
CA PHE A 185 2.25 0.27 26.83
C PHE A 185 1.21 -0.15 27.87
N LYS A 186 -0.06 0.23 27.71
CA LYS A 186 -1.15 -0.32 28.54
C LYS A 186 -1.39 -1.80 28.26
N TYR A 187 -1.14 -2.23 27.02
CA TYR A 187 -1.22 -3.65 26.67
C TYR A 187 -0.03 -4.42 27.21
N GLU A 188 1.16 -3.82 27.14
CA GLU A 188 2.40 -4.39 27.68
C GLU A 188 2.24 -4.75 29.16
N GLU A 189 1.74 -3.82 29.97
CA GLU A 189 1.54 -4.00 31.42
C GLU A 189 0.66 -5.20 31.76
N GLN A 190 -0.25 -5.60 30.86
CA GLN A 190 -1.15 -6.73 31.09
C GLN A 190 -0.64 -8.03 30.43
N LEU A 191 -0.17 -7.94 29.19
CA LEU A 191 0.15 -9.09 28.36
C LEU A 191 1.62 -9.50 28.38
N HIS A 192 2.51 -8.63 28.87
CA HIS A 192 3.95 -8.84 28.99
C HIS A 192 4.59 -9.48 27.74
N PRO A 193 4.39 -8.91 26.53
CA PRO A 193 4.99 -9.42 25.31
C PRO A 193 6.50 -9.22 25.29
N ARG A 194 7.22 -10.08 24.58
CA ARG A 194 8.66 -9.93 24.34
C ARG A 194 8.98 -8.77 23.40
N GLU A 195 8.16 -8.58 22.37
CA GLU A 195 8.30 -7.46 21.45
C GLU A 195 6.95 -6.77 21.22
N ILE A 196 6.96 -5.44 21.14
CA ILE A 196 5.79 -4.62 20.81
C ILE A 196 6.07 -3.89 19.51
N TRP A 197 5.12 -3.97 18.59
CA TRP A 197 5.24 -3.41 17.26
C TRP A 197 4.05 -2.54 16.91
N ILE A 198 4.34 -1.31 16.49
CA ILE A 198 3.41 -0.50 15.71
C ILE A 198 3.63 -0.84 14.24
N VAL A 199 2.59 -1.37 13.60
CA VAL A 199 2.59 -1.77 12.20
C VAL A 199 1.70 -0.81 11.42
N HIS A 200 2.29 0.25 10.86
CA HIS A 200 1.55 1.30 10.16
C HIS A 200 1.60 1.08 8.65
N PHE A 201 0.49 0.65 8.07
CA PHE A 201 0.29 0.66 6.62
C PHE A 201 -0.20 2.05 6.18
N SER A 202 0.42 2.65 5.17
CA SER A 202 0.04 3.99 4.74
C SER A 202 0.09 4.13 3.22
N ARG A 203 -0.82 4.97 2.71
CA ARG A 203 -0.73 5.48 1.33
C ARG A 203 -0.24 6.93 1.27
N GLU A 204 0.09 7.52 2.42
CA GLU A 204 0.59 8.89 2.50
C GLU A 204 1.92 9.05 1.75
N ASP A 205 2.01 10.09 0.94
CA ASP A 205 3.14 10.32 0.03
C ASP A 205 4.48 10.42 0.77
N TYR A 206 4.48 11.03 1.97
CA TYR A 206 5.70 11.39 2.69
C TYR A 206 6.16 10.33 3.69
N VAL A 207 5.40 9.25 3.93
CA VAL A 207 5.74 8.26 4.96
C VAL A 207 7.09 7.56 4.68
N VAL A 208 7.50 7.49 3.41
CA VAL A 208 8.77 6.88 2.99
C VAL A 208 9.93 7.88 3.09
N THR A 209 9.72 9.12 2.66
CA THR A 209 10.78 10.14 2.60
C THR A 209 11.00 10.83 3.95
N ASN A 210 9.94 10.91 4.76
CA ASN A 210 9.94 11.54 6.08
C ASN A 210 9.02 10.77 7.04
N PRO A 211 9.36 9.52 7.40
CA PRO A 211 8.59 8.72 8.34
C PRO A 211 8.49 9.40 9.71
N TYR A 212 7.31 9.31 10.32
CA TYR A 212 7.07 9.83 11.67
C TYR A 212 7.42 8.78 12.72
N TRP A 213 8.32 9.11 13.64
CA TRP A 213 8.84 8.19 14.63
C TRP A 213 8.39 8.54 16.04
N PRO A 214 8.27 7.57 16.95
CA PRO A 214 8.00 7.83 18.36
C PRO A 214 9.14 8.63 19.00
N SER A 215 8.88 9.25 20.15
CA SER A 215 9.92 9.95 20.91
C SER A 215 11.06 9.01 21.36
N GLU A 216 12.24 9.55 21.64
CA GLU A 216 13.38 8.77 22.15
C GLU A 216 13.00 8.02 23.44
N LYS A 217 12.23 8.65 24.33
CA LYS A 217 11.76 8.02 25.57
C LYS A 217 10.91 6.76 25.32
N LEU A 218 10.05 6.76 24.30
CA LEU A 218 9.24 5.57 23.98
C LEU A 218 10.10 4.48 23.29
N GLN A 219 11.13 4.89 22.55
CA GLN A 219 12.09 3.96 21.95
C GLN A 219 13.03 3.32 23.00
N GLU A 220 13.38 4.06 24.05
CA GLU A 220 14.11 3.53 25.21
C GLU A 220 13.30 2.44 25.93
N LYS A 221 11.96 2.52 25.86
CA LYS A 221 11.03 1.47 26.30
C LYS A 221 10.78 0.37 25.23
N GLU A 222 11.68 0.22 24.29
CA GLU A 222 11.69 -0.91 23.33
C GLU A 222 10.49 -0.92 22.34
N LEU A 223 9.83 0.23 22.13
CA LEU A 223 8.79 0.35 21.10
C LEU A 223 9.39 0.22 19.69
N ASN A 224 9.01 -0.83 18.98
CA ASN A 224 9.37 -1.03 17.58
C ASN A 224 8.29 -0.45 16.65
N VAL A 225 8.71 0.19 15.56
CA VAL A 225 7.78 0.79 14.59
C VAL A 225 8.20 0.44 13.17
N VAL A 226 7.24 -0.08 12.40
CA VAL A 226 7.39 -0.31 10.96
C VAL A 226 6.31 0.44 10.20
N HIS A 227 6.73 1.18 9.18
CA HIS A 227 5.88 1.80 8.19
C HIS A 227 5.95 1.03 6.88
N PHE A 228 4.80 0.59 6.40
CA PHE A 228 4.62 0.03 5.06
C PHE A 228 3.88 1.04 4.20
N TRP A 229 4.61 1.70 3.31
CA TRP A 229 3.97 2.46 2.24
C TRP A 229 3.56 1.52 1.11
N HIS A 230 2.43 1.79 0.45
CA HIS A 230 2.12 1.11 -0.79
C HIS A 230 1.34 1.96 -1.79
N ASP A 231 1.44 1.58 -3.06
CA ASP A 231 0.61 2.16 -4.12
C ASP A 231 -0.84 1.66 -4.07
N ARG A 232 -1.73 2.26 -4.86
CA ARG A 232 -3.17 1.95 -4.85
C ARG A 232 -3.46 0.46 -5.05
N ASP A 233 -2.70 -0.18 -5.91
CA ASP A 233 -2.94 -1.57 -6.31
C ASP A 233 -2.18 -2.58 -5.46
N PHE A 234 -1.44 -2.13 -4.44
CA PHE A 234 -0.57 -2.96 -3.61
C PHE A 234 0.48 -3.75 -4.44
N LYS A 235 0.91 -3.17 -5.56
CA LYS A 235 1.96 -3.73 -6.43
C LYS A 235 3.34 -3.34 -5.96
N ASN A 236 3.46 -2.13 -5.42
CA ASN A 236 4.68 -1.59 -4.87
C ASN A 236 4.47 -1.37 -3.38
N VAL A 237 5.31 -2.01 -2.57
CA VAL A 237 5.35 -1.81 -1.12
C VAL A 237 6.75 -1.32 -0.76
N ARG A 238 6.86 -0.33 0.12
CA ARG A 238 8.14 0.19 0.62
C ARG A 238 8.10 0.17 2.13
N ILE A 239 9.24 -0.13 2.74
CA ILE A 239 9.35 -0.25 4.20
C ILE A 239 10.31 0.80 4.77
N SER A 240 9.88 1.42 5.85
CA SER A 240 10.72 2.21 6.76
C SER A 240 10.53 1.64 8.15
N VAL A 241 11.58 1.12 8.77
CA VAL A 241 11.50 0.54 10.12
C VAL A 241 12.51 1.16 11.06
N ARG A 242 12.11 1.29 12.32
CA ARG A 242 12.97 1.62 13.45
C ARG A 242 12.67 0.63 14.56
N PHE A 243 13.67 -0.19 14.89
CA PHE A 243 13.56 -1.27 15.87
C PHE A 243 14.89 -1.45 16.60
N ARG A 244 14.86 -2.11 17.76
CA ARG A 244 16.05 -2.45 18.53
C ARG A 244 16.61 -3.81 18.07
N ASP A 245 17.82 -3.81 17.51
CA ASP A 245 18.50 -5.06 17.16
C ASP A 245 19.17 -5.70 18.39
N THR A 246 19.58 -6.97 18.27
CA THR A 246 20.30 -7.82 19.24
C THR A 246 21.61 -7.20 19.76
N THR A 247 22.08 -6.11 19.15
CA THR A 247 23.26 -5.34 19.56
C THR A 247 22.91 -4.09 20.38
N ASP A 248 21.64 -3.92 20.78
CA ASP A 248 21.11 -2.75 21.51
C ASP A 248 21.32 -1.42 20.77
N HIS A 249 21.52 -1.49 19.45
CA HIS A 249 21.63 -0.33 18.57
C HIS A 249 20.37 -0.18 17.72
N MET A 250 19.85 1.05 17.68
CA MET A 250 18.72 1.41 16.83
C MET A 250 19.20 1.52 15.38
N LEU A 251 18.68 0.65 14.51
CA LEU A 251 19.00 0.67 13.09
C LEU A 251 17.82 1.19 12.28
N PRO A 252 17.94 2.35 11.59
CA PRO A 252 16.97 2.72 10.57
C PRO A 252 17.20 1.84 9.33
N GLU A 253 16.29 0.91 9.06
CA GLU A 253 16.24 0.21 7.78
C GLU A 253 15.14 0.86 6.93
N ILE A 254 15.57 1.70 5.99
CA ILE A 254 14.73 2.10 4.85
C ILE A 254 15.18 1.17 3.73
N ASP A 255 14.27 0.43 3.11
CA ASP A 255 14.58 -0.34 1.89
C ASP A 255 14.81 0.63 0.72
N LYS A 256 15.94 1.33 0.77
CA LYS A 256 16.41 2.29 -0.24
C LYS A 256 16.68 1.57 -1.56
N THR A 257 16.95 0.27 -1.52
CA THR A 257 17.25 -0.56 -2.69
C THR A 257 16.05 -0.71 -3.63
N GLU A 258 14.84 -0.94 -3.11
CA GLU A 258 13.63 -0.97 -3.94
C GLU A 258 13.20 0.44 -4.42
N LEU A 259 13.41 1.48 -3.61
CA LEU A 259 13.19 2.88 -4.01
C LEU A 259 14.09 3.33 -5.15
N LEU A 260 15.40 3.04 -5.02
CA LEU A 260 16.39 3.39 -6.03
C LEU A 260 16.16 2.59 -7.30
N SER A 261 15.91 1.28 -7.22
CA SER A 261 15.64 0.45 -8.40
C SER A 261 14.34 0.87 -9.13
N SER A 262 13.27 1.16 -8.40
CA SER A 262 12.03 1.70 -8.97
C SER A 262 12.24 3.06 -9.66
N SER A 263 13.01 3.96 -9.01
CA SER A 263 13.34 5.27 -9.58
C SER A 263 14.25 5.15 -10.82
N ILE A 264 15.23 4.24 -10.79
CA ILE A 264 16.12 3.94 -11.92
C ILE A 264 15.32 3.37 -13.09
N ALA A 265 14.39 2.44 -12.83
CA ALA A 265 13.54 1.85 -13.87
C ALA A 265 12.67 2.92 -14.55
N LYS A 266 12.09 3.84 -13.77
CA LYS A 266 11.29 4.94 -14.30
C LYS A 266 12.13 5.92 -15.13
N LEU A 267 13.29 6.33 -14.62
CA LEU A 267 14.22 7.21 -15.34
C LEU A 267 14.75 6.55 -16.63
N SER A 268 14.98 5.24 -16.61
CA SER A 268 15.37 4.48 -17.80
C SER A 268 14.27 4.52 -18.86
N ALA A 269 13.01 4.31 -18.48
CA ALA A 269 11.88 4.37 -19.42
C ALA A 269 11.67 5.78 -20.00
N GLU A 270 11.79 6.83 -19.17
CA GLU A 270 11.71 8.22 -19.64
C GLU A 270 12.86 8.55 -20.62
N ASN A 271 14.07 8.06 -20.35
CA ASN A 271 15.21 8.22 -21.27
C ASN A 271 14.98 7.53 -22.63
N ASP A 272 14.37 6.35 -22.65
CA ASP A 272 14.06 5.65 -23.90
C ASP A 272 13.05 6.44 -24.75
N ILE A 273 12.04 7.05 -24.10
CA ILE A 273 11.05 7.92 -24.76
C ILE A 273 11.74 9.16 -25.35
N ILE A 274 12.55 9.86 -24.55
CA ILE A 274 13.28 11.06 -24.99
C ILE A 274 14.21 10.72 -26.17
N LYS A 275 14.87 9.57 -26.13
CA LYS A 275 15.75 9.11 -27.21
C LYS A 275 14.97 8.84 -28.50
N ALA A 276 13.77 8.27 -28.41
CA ALA A 276 12.90 8.07 -29.56
C ALA A 276 12.43 9.40 -30.17
N GLU A 277 12.02 10.36 -29.34
CA GLU A 277 11.62 11.70 -29.81
C GLU A 277 12.79 12.45 -30.47
N ASN A 278 13.99 12.40 -29.88
CA ASN A 278 15.18 13.01 -30.47
C ASN A 278 15.51 12.45 -31.86
N ASN A 279 15.36 11.14 -32.05
CA ASN A 279 15.56 10.52 -33.37
C ASN A 279 14.53 11.02 -34.39
N LYS A 280 13.27 11.21 -33.98
CA LYS A 280 12.21 11.75 -34.83
C LYS A 280 12.49 13.21 -35.24
N ILE A 281 12.85 14.05 -34.27
CA ILE A 281 13.23 15.46 -34.51
C ILE A 281 14.43 15.54 -35.46
N LYS A 282 15.42 14.65 -35.30
CA LYS A 282 16.58 14.61 -36.19
C LYS A 282 16.18 14.29 -37.63
N ALA A 283 15.32 13.29 -37.85
CA ALA A 283 14.83 12.95 -39.18
C ALA A 283 14.05 14.10 -39.84
N GLU A 284 13.22 14.80 -39.06
CA GLU A 284 12.45 15.95 -39.53
C GLU A 284 13.36 17.14 -39.88
N ASN A 285 14.40 17.41 -39.09
CA ASN A 285 15.41 18.41 -39.38
C ASN A 285 16.21 18.11 -40.66
N ASP A 286 16.52 16.84 -40.93
CA ASP A 286 17.21 16.45 -42.16
C ASP A 286 16.30 16.65 -43.39
N LYS A 287 15.01 16.37 -43.26
CA LYS A 287 14.01 16.67 -44.30
C LYS A 287 13.91 18.18 -44.58
N ILE A 288 13.77 19.00 -43.54
CA ILE A 288 13.72 20.47 -43.66
C ILE A 288 14.99 21.00 -44.32
N ARG A 289 16.16 20.42 -44.02
CA ARG A 289 17.43 20.82 -44.64
C ARG A 289 17.46 20.49 -46.14
N ALA A 290 16.93 19.34 -46.53
CA ALA A 290 16.80 18.96 -47.94
C ALA A 290 15.85 19.92 -48.68
N GLU A 291 14.67 20.19 -48.12
CA GLU A 291 13.70 21.14 -48.68
C GLU A 291 14.29 22.56 -48.81
N ASN A 292 15.01 23.02 -47.79
CA ASN A 292 15.70 24.32 -47.84
C ASN A 292 16.79 24.38 -48.93
N THR A 293 17.47 23.26 -49.19
CA THR A 293 18.47 23.19 -50.26
C THR A 293 17.79 23.31 -51.63
N GLU A 294 16.65 22.64 -51.80
CA GLU A 294 15.87 22.73 -53.03
C GLU A 294 15.29 24.13 -53.25
N LEU A 295 14.75 24.76 -52.19
CA LEU A 295 14.24 26.13 -52.27
C LEU A 295 15.32 27.13 -52.65
N LYS A 296 16.52 27.02 -52.07
CA LYS A 296 17.67 27.85 -52.47
C LYS A 296 18.01 27.68 -53.96
N ALA A 297 18.00 26.45 -54.47
CA ALA A 297 18.25 26.20 -55.89
C ALA A 297 17.16 26.79 -56.81
N ARG A 298 15.90 26.77 -56.38
CA ARG A 298 14.78 27.41 -57.11
C ARG A 298 14.89 28.94 -57.11
N ILE A 299 15.30 29.54 -56.00
CA ILE A 299 15.52 31.00 -55.89
C ILE A 299 16.58 31.45 -56.92
N VAL A 300 17.73 30.78 -56.98
CA VAL A 300 18.80 31.11 -57.95
C VAL A 300 18.30 31.07 -59.40
N LYS A 301 17.46 30.08 -59.75
CA LYS A 301 16.87 30.00 -61.10
C LYS A 301 15.92 31.17 -61.39
N LEU A 302 15.12 31.58 -60.41
CA LEU A 302 14.21 32.72 -60.56
C LEU A 302 14.96 34.04 -60.71
N GLU A 303 16.06 34.23 -59.96
CA GLU A 303 16.92 35.41 -60.08
C GLU A 303 17.57 35.52 -61.48
N ASP A 304 17.99 34.39 -62.06
CA ASP A 304 18.50 34.35 -63.44
C ASP A 304 17.42 34.73 -64.47
N MET A 305 16.22 34.14 -64.34
CA MET A 305 15.08 34.49 -65.20
C MET A 305 14.67 35.95 -65.07
N GLN A 306 14.71 36.52 -63.86
CA GLN A 306 14.41 37.92 -63.62
C GLN A 306 15.43 38.83 -64.32
N THR A 307 16.71 38.47 -64.25
CA THR A 307 17.80 39.18 -64.96
C THR A 307 17.60 39.14 -66.48
N GLN A 308 17.24 37.98 -67.04
CA GLN A 308 16.92 37.84 -68.46
C GLN A 308 15.72 38.70 -68.88
N ASN A 309 14.65 38.72 -68.08
CA ASN A 309 13.47 39.54 -68.35
C ASN A 309 13.80 41.05 -68.37
N GLU A 310 14.65 41.53 -67.46
CA GLU A 310 15.10 42.93 -67.47
C GLU A 310 15.96 43.26 -68.69
N LEU A 311 16.84 42.35 -69.13
CA LEU A 311 17.58 42.49 -70.39
C LEU A 311 16.65 42.61 -71.60
N ILE A 312 15.63 41.75 -71.69
CA ILE A 312 14.63 41.79 -72.77
C ILE A 312 13.86 43.11 -72.77
N LYS A 313 13.40 43.59 -71.60
CA LYS A 313 12.72 44.90 -71.49
C LYS A 313 13.63 46.04 -71.98
N ASN A 314 14.90 46.03 -71.60
CA ASN A 314 15.86 47.04 -72.04
C ASN A 314 16.06 47.02 -73.56
N LEU A 315 16.19 45.84 -74.18
CA LEU A 315 16.31 45.69 -75.63
C LEU A 315 15.06 46.15 -76.38
N LEU A 316 13.86 45.84 -75.87
CA LEU A 316 12.59 46.32 -76.43
C LEU A 316 12.48 47.85 -76.36
N SER A 317 12.89 48.46 -75.25
CA SER A 317 12.93 49.91 -75.10
C SER A 317 13.88 50.58 -76.10
N ILE A 318 15.07 50.01 -76.33
CA ILE A 318 16.01 50.49 -77.35
C ILE A 318 15.39 50.36 -78.74
N SER A 319 14.78 49.22 -79.06
CA SER A 319 14.16 48.98 -80.37
C SER A 319 13.03 49.96 -80.66
N GLN A 320 12.19 50.28 -79.66
CA GLN A 320 11.16 51.30 -79.78
C GLN A 320 11.74 52.69 -80.08
N LYS A 321 12.83 53.07 -79.42
CA LYS A 321 13.52 54.35 -79.67
C LYS A 321 14.13 54.46 -81.07
N ILE A 322 14.48 53.35 -81.70
CA ILE A 322 15.04 53.34 -83.07
C ILE A 322 13.93 53.45 -84.12
N LEU A 323 12.72 52.97 -83.81
CA LEU A 323 11.58 52.96 -84.76
C LEU A 323 10.76 54.27 -84.80
N THR A 324 10.97 55.18 -83.84
CA THR A 324 10.30 56.49 -83.72
C THR A 324 11.22 57.64 -84.08
#